data_AF-A0A2Y9P8L3-F1
#
_entry.id   AF-A0A2Y9P8L3-F1
#
_cell.length_a   1.000
_cell.length_b   1.000
_cell.length_c   1.000
_cell.angle_alpha   90.00
_cell.angle_beta   90.00
_cell.angle_gamma   90.00
#
_symmetry.space_group_name_H-M   'P 1'
#
loop_
_entity.id
_entity.type
_entity.pdbx_description
1 polymer ?
#
loop_
_entity_poly.entity_id
_entity_poly.type
_entity_poly.pdbx_seq_one_letter_code
_entity_poly.pdbx_strand_id
1 'polypeptide(L)'
;MCEVGEDYREPAPAGPPPPRPCREQKCVKCKEGLPVVVIRAGDAFCRDCFKVFYVHKFRAVLGKNRLIFPGEKVLLAWSGGPSSSSMLWQVLEGLSQDSAKRLRFVPGVVFADEGAACGQSPEDRAKTLAEAKLVLQTVGFPWHIVALEEVFGLPPSVLRCSAREPVGTEGAYKAAVDSFLQQHHALGEEKQSRPCPQHPQGRAGPPTAGQTEALSRLFNSVKTLTAKEELLQTLRTHLILHVARTHGYSKVMTGDSCTRLAVKLMTSLALGRGAFLAWDTGFSDERHGDVVVVRPMREHTLKEVAFYNRLFAVPSVFTPAVDTKAPEKASIHRLMEAFILRLQAQFPSTVSTVYRTSEKLVKAPRDGCAAGSPGPRCLLCMCALDVDTADSATAFGAQTSSQLPQTQPPVAEAEAPTVSCCRSGMGRAQHCCRMEEDDPRARVIEQLCYGCRVTMKDLPSLDPLPPYILAEAQLRSQRAEAEQEIQECLLEAHEGRARPGATSAEQEGADGRVACDHPFV
;
A
#
# COMPACT_ATOMS: atom_id res chain seq x y z
N MET A 1 -2.51 24.06 33.97
CA MET A 1 -1.39 24.96 33.69
C MET A 1 -0.14 24.33 34.25
N CYS A 2 0.91 24.19 33.45
CA CYS A 2 2.28 23.93 33.87
C CYS A 2 3.16 24.85 33.04
N GLU A 3 4.13 25.50 33.66
CA GLU A 3 4.78 26.68 33.08
C GLU A 3 5.97 26.32 32.18
N VAL A 4 6.38 27.28 31.33
CA VAL A 4 7.45 27.14 30.35
C VAL A 4 8.57 28.11 30.71
N GLY A 5 9.79 27.60 30.88
CA GLY A 5 11.00 28.42 30.86
C GLY A 5 12.09 28.01 31.86
N GLU A 6 13.05 27.20 31.41
CA GLU A 6 14.42 27.22 31.91
C GLU A 6 15.39 27.09 30.72
N ASP A 7 16.46 27.90 30.71
CA ASP A 7 17.40 28.02 29.59
C ASP A 7 18.36 26.83 29.50
N TYR A 8 18.28 26.08 28.40
CA TYR A 8 19.27 25.06 28.07
C TYR A 8 20.51 25.65 27.37
N ARG A 9 21.52 26.02 28.16
CA ARG A 9 22.91 26.10 27.64
C ARG A 9 23.44 24.68 27.42
N GLU A 10 23.75 24.34 26.16
CA GLU A 10 24.37 23.04 25.84
C GLU A 10 25.75 22.88 26.48
N PRO A 11 25.99 21.84 27.29
CA PRO A 11 27.34 21.44 27.67
C PRO A 11 28.07 20.83 26.46
N ALA A 12 29.35 21.16 26.29
CA ALA A 12 30.17 20.59 25.22
C ALA A 12 30.19 19.04 25.28
N PRO A 13 30.21 18.34 24.12
CA PRO A 13 30.09 16.89 24.08
C PRO A 13 31.29 16.22 24.76
N ALA A 14 31.04 15.54 25.87
CA ALA A 14 32.02 14.70 26.53
C ALA A 14 32.50 13.60 25.58
N GLY A 15 33.81 13.41 25.48
CA GLY A 15 34.41 12.37 24.63
C GLY A 15 33.92 10.97 25.00
N PRO A 16 33.93 10.01 24.04
CA PRO A 16 33.44 8.66 24.29
C PRO A 16 34.21 8.02 25.47
N PRO A 17 33.52 7.43 26.45
CA PRO A 17 34.18 6.86 27.63
C PRO A 17 35.10 5.71 27.20
N PRO A 18 36.26 5.53 27.89
CA PRO A 18 37.22 4.51 27.51
C PRO A 18 36.57 3.11 27.53
N PRO A 19 36.93 2.21 26.59
CA PRO A 19 36.34 0.89 26.49
C PRO A 19 36.63 0.10 27.77
N ARG A 20 35.58 -0.15 28.57
CA ARG A 20 35.70 -0.94 29.80
C ARG A 20 36.24 -2.33 29.43
N PRO A 21 37.21 -2.89 30.19
CA PRO A 21 37.77 -4.20 29.90
C PRO A 21 36.63 -5.23 29.88
N CYS A 22 36.47 -5.89 28.74
CA CYS A 22 35.36 -6.83 28.56
C CYS A 22 35.62 -8.08 29.40
N ARG A 23 34.78 -8.28 30.44
CA ARG A 23 34.46 -9.65 30.88
C ARG A 23 34.12 -10.48 29.65
N GLU A 24 34.56 -11.73 29.62
CA GLU A 24 34.27 -12.69 28.55
C GLU A 24 32.76 -12.79 28.29
N GLN A 25 32.25 -12.01 27.35
CA GLN A 25 30.87 -12.12 26.92
C GLN A 25 30.77 -13.42 26.13
N LYS A 26 29.90 -14.33 26.56
CA LYS A 26 29.57 -15.57 25.85
C LYS A 26 28.18 -15.43 25.24
N CYS A 27 27.90 -16.17 24.17
CA CYS A 27 26.60 -16.06 23.49
C CYS A 27 25.43 -16.27 24.45
N VAL A 28 24.47 -15.34 24.45
CA VAL A 28 23.27 -15.36 25.30
C VAL A 28 22.43 -16.64 25.12
N LYS A 29 22.50 -17.29 23.95
CA LYS A 29 21.69 -18.47 23.59
C LYS A 29 22.37 -19.82 23.89
N CYS A 30 23.63 -20.04 23.49
CA CYS A 30 24.34 -21.30 23.74
C CYS A 30 25.32 -21.27 24.93
N LYS A 31 25.57 -20.10 25.54
CA LYS A 31 26.49 -19.87 26.68
C LYS A 31 27.97 -20.19 26.46
N GLU A 32 28.33 -20.81 25.34
CA GLU A 32 29.70 -21.22 25.00
C GLU A 32 30.32 -20.33 23.93
N GLY A 33 29.65 -20.21 22.77
CA GLY A 33 30.22 -19.59 21.58
C GLY A 33 30.52 -18.10 21.71
N LEU A 34 31.64 -17.66 21.13
CA LEU A 34 32.07 -16.27 21.11
C LEU A 34 31.03 -15.38 20.39
N PRO A 35 30.58 -14.27 20.98
CA PRO A 35 29.61 -13.37 20.37
C PRO A 35 30.27 -12.50 19.28
N VAL A 36 29.57 -12.39 18.15
CA VAL A 36 29.99 -11.59 16.99
C VAL A 36 29.00 -10.46 16.67
N VAL A 37 27.81 -10.49 17.27
CA VAL A 37 26.73 -9.51 17.08
C VAL A 37 26.07 -9.17 18.41
N VAL A 38 25.81 -7.88 18.63
CA VAL A 38 25.08 -7.37 19.80
C VAL A 38 23.86 -6.59 19.31
N ILE A 39 22.68 -7.21 19.38
CA ILE A 39 21.43 -6.62 18.86
C ILE A 39 20.95 -5.49 19.79
N ARG A 40 20.92 -5.78 21.08
CA ARG A 40 20.61 -4.86 22.19
C ARG A 40 21.63 -5.06 23.31
N ALA A 41 21.66 -4.19 24.31
CA ALA A 41 22.50 -4.42 25.50
C ALA A 41 22.10 -5.74 26.18
N GLY A 42 23.06 -6.63 26.42
CA GLY A 42 22.84 -8.00 26.91
C GLY A 42 22.55 -9.06 25.83
N ASP A 43 21.97 -8.67 24.69
CA ASP A 43 21.62 -9.55 23.58
C ASP A 43 22.81 -9.81 22.64
N ALA A 44 23.83 -10.51 23.15
CA ALA A 44 25.05 -10.88 22.44
C ALA A 44 24.98 -12.31 21.86
N PHE A 45 25.17 -12.47 20.55
CA PHE A 45 25.03 -13.75 19.83
C PHE A 45 26.29 -14.17 19.09
N CYS A 46 26.62 -15.47 19.14
CA CYS A 46 27.54 -16.08 18.18
C CYS A 46 26.87 -16.22 16.80
N ARG A 47 27.67 -16.48 15.75
CA ARG A 47 27.23 -16.49 14.35
C ARG A 47 26.03 -17.41 14.13
N ASP A 48 26.10 -18.63 14.64
CA ASP A 48 25.13 -19.69 14.33
C ASP A 48 23.83 -19.53 15.13
N CYS A 49 23.92 -19.16 16.41
CA CYS A 49 22.75 -18.79 17.20
C CYS A 49 22.02 -17.57 16.62
N PHE A 50 22.77 -16.59 16.09
CA PHE A 50 22.17 -15.46 15.38
C PHE A 50 21.50 -15.90 14.08
N LYS A 51 22.11 -16.79 13.28
CA LYS A 51 21.50 -17.33 12.07
C LYS A 51 20.17 -18.02 12.37
N VAL A 52 20.15 -18.93 13.35
CA VAL A 52 18.95 -19.67 13.75
C VAL A 52 17.86 -18.72 14.24
N PHE A 53 18.20 -17.72 15.06
CA PHE A 53 17.25 -16.68 15.50
C PHE A 53 16.65 -15.89 14.34
N TYR A 54 17.49 -15.41 13.40
CA TYR A 54 17.07 -14.59 12.27
C TYR A 54 16.22 -15.38 11.25
N VAL A 55 16.61 -16.61 10.93
CA VAL A 55 15.84 -17.53 10.07
C VAL A 55 14.52 -17.91 10.75
N HIS A 56 14.52 -18.19 12.05
CA HIS A 56 13.29 -18.51 12.79
C HIS A 56 12.28 -17.36 12.76
N LYS A 57 12.73 -16.11 12.95
CA LYS A 57 11.89 -14.90 12.96
C LYS A 57 11.07 -14.76 11.66
N PHE A 58 11.73 -14.82 10.50
CA PHE A 58 11.09 -14.82 9.18
C PHE A 58 10.07 -15.97 9.00
N ARG A 59 10.47 -17.18 9.37
CA ARG A 59 9.63 -18.38 9.22
C ARG A 59 8.42 -18.38 10.15
N ALA A 60 8.55 -17.83 11.36
CA ALA A 60 7.46 -17.67 12.32
C ALA A 60 6.42 -16.66 11.83
N VAL A 61 6.84 -15.55 11.21
CA VAL A 61 5.92 -14.59 10.57
C VAL A 61 5.08 -15.27 9.47
N LEU A 62 5.70 -16.06 8.59
CA LEU A 62 4.96 -16.80 7.57
C LEU A 62 4.01 -17.85 8.19
N GLY A 63 4.51 -18.69 9.10
CA GLY A 63 3.74 -19.77 9.72
C GLY A 63 2.61 -19.32 10.67
N LYS A 64 2.70 -18.12 11.23
CA LYS A 64 1.63 -17.50 12.02
C LYS A 64 0.46 -17.02 11.15
N ASN A 65 0.75 -16.46 9.97
CA ASN A 65 -0.27 -15.82 9.14
C ASN A 65 -0.86 -16.75 8.05
N ARG A 66 -0.12 -17.78 7.60
CA ARG A 66 -0.59 -18.85 6.69
C ARG A 66 -1.30 -18.41 5.40
N LEU A 67 -1.03 -17.21 4.91
CA LEU A 67 -1.70 -16.68 3.71
C LEU A 67 -1.16 -17.24 2.37
N ILE A 68 -0.04 -17.96 2.38
CA ILE A 68 0.64 -18.44 1.16
C ILE A 68 0.52 -19.96 1.09
N PHE A 69 -0.29 -20.46 0.18
CA PHE A 69 -0.60 -21.89 0.06
C PHE A 69 0.51 -22.63 -0.72
N PRO A 70 0.65 -23.96 -0.55
CA PRO A 70 1.55 -24.77 -1.38
C PRO A 70 1.22 -24.63 -2.87
N GLY A 71 2.23 -24.62 -3.73
CA GLY A 71 2.10 -24.45 -5.18
C GLY A 71 1.84 -23.01 -5.65
N GLU A 72 1.47 -22.06 -4.79
CA GLU A 72 1.20 -20.69 -5.22
C GLU A 72 2.42 -20.01 -5.85
N LYS A 73 2.18 -19.21 -6.89
CA LYS A 73 3.17 -18.29 -7.47
C LYS A 73 3.29 -17.03 -6.60
N VAL A 74 4.49 -16.77 -6.09
CA VAL A 74 4.79 -15.61 -5.24
C VAL A 74 5.87 -14.74 -5.87
N LEU A 75 5.55 -13.46 -6.13
CA LEU A 75 6.50 -12.50 -6.67
C LEU A 75 7.27 -11.82 -5.53
N LEU A 76 8.60 -11.80 -5.61
CA LEU A 76 9.48 -11.16 -4.64
C LEU A 76 9.87 -9.79 -5.17
N ALA A 77 9.38 -8.72 -4.55
CA ALA A 77 9.77 -7.35 -4.89
C ALA A 77 11.20 -7.08 -4.36
N TRP A 78 12.18 -7.13 -5.27
CA TRP A 78 13.59 -6.99 -4.97
C TRP A 78 14.14 -5.68 -5.53
N SER A 79 14.75 -4.87 -4.66
CA SER A 79 15.20 -3.51 -4.97
C SER A 79 16.71 -3.32 -4.83
N GLY A 80 17.49 -4.41 -4.83
CA GLY A 80 18.94 -4.39 -4.53
C GLY A 80 19.28 -4.14 -3.06
N GLY A 81 18.51 -3.27 -2.38
CA GLY A 81 18.74 -2.83 -1.00
C GLY A 81 18.74 -3.94 0.06
N PRO A 82 19.22 -3.64 1.29
CA PRO A 82 19.59 -4.67 2.26
C PRO A 82 18.42 -5.52 2.75
N SER A 83 17.25 -4.94 3.01
CA SER A 83 16.08 -5.68 3.53
C SER A 83 15.44 -6.60 2.48
N SER A 84 15.35 -6.15 1.22
CA SER A 84 14.79 -6.92 0.11
C SER A 84 15.75 -8.02 -0.35
N SER A 85 17.06 -7.77 -0.34
CA SER A 85 18.09 -8.80 -0.55
C SER A 85 18.11 -9.84 0.57
N SER A 86 17.96 -9.42 1.82
CA SER A 86 17.82 -10.36 2.96
C SER A 86 16.56 -11.23 2.84
N MET A 87 15.43 -10.64 2.42
CA MET A 87 14.20 -11.39 2.13
C MET A 87 14.41 -12.44 1.03
N LEU A 88 15.03 -12.05 -0.08
CA LEU A 88 15.32 -12.95 -1.21
C LEU A 88 16.19 -14.14 -0.77
N TRP A 89 17.21 -13.88 0.04
CA TRP A 89 18.09 -14.90 0.60
C TRP A 89 17.38 -15.84 1.58
N GLN A 90 16.48 -15.31 2.42
CA GLN A 90 15.69 -16.10 3.38
C GLN A 90 14.66 -17.00 2.67
N VAL A 91 14.16 -16.59 1.49
CA VAL A 91 13.35 -17.45 0.62
C VAL A 91 14.20 -18.54 -0.04
N LEU A 92 15.40 -18.20 -0.54
CA LEU A 92 16.35 -19.15 -1.13
C LEU A 92 16.78 -20.23 -0.13
N GLU A 93 17.18 -19.85 1.08
CA GLU A 93 17.49 -20.81 2.16
C GLU A 93 16.24 -21.60 2.60
N GLY A 94 15.06 -20.97 2.66
CA GLY A 94 13.83 -21.64 3.07
C GLY A 94 13.27 -22.67 2.07
N LEU A 95 13.54 -22.51 0.77
CA LEU A 95 13.15 -23.45 -0.29
C LEU A 95 14.14 -24.62 -0.45
N SER A 96 15.37 -24.45 0.03
CA SER A 96 16.49 -25.39 -0.11
C SER A 96 16.68 -26.29 1.14
N GLN A 97 15.61 -26.56 1.89
CA GLN A 97 15.61 -27.36 3.12
C GLN A 97 14.85 -28.67 2.93
N ASP A 98 15.51 -29.82 3.06
CA ASP A 98 14.95 -31.16 2.80
C ASP A 98 14.10 -31.71 3.97
N SER A 99 13.20 -30.88 4.51
CA SER A 99 12.42 -31.23 5.71
C SER A 99 10.97 -30.74 5.63
N ALA A 100 10.13 -31.20 6.56
CA ALA A 100 8.75 -30.71 6.72
C ALA A 100 8.62 -29.17 6.89
N LYS A 101 9.74 -28.47 7.17
CA LYS A 101 9.82 -27.01 7.29
C LYS A 101 10.07 -26.31 5.94
N ARG A 102 10.33 -27.02 4.83
CA ARG A 102 10.54 -26.42 3.49
C ARG A 102 9.41 -25.44 3.11
N LEU A 103 9.76 -24.29 2.55
CA LEU A 103 8.79 -23.42 1.88
C LEU A 103 8.25 -24.14 0.63
N ARG A 104 6.97 -23.95 0.28
CA ARG A 104 6.29 -24.76 -0.76
C ARG A 104 5.63 -23.95 -1.87
N PHE A 105 5.90 -22.66 -1.93
CA PHE A 105 5.44 -21.77 -2.99
C PHE A 105 6.50 -21.65 -4.11
N VAL A 106 6.08 -21.28 -5.30
CA VAL A 106 6.97 -21.04 -6.45
C VAL A 106 7.38 -19.57 -6.48
N PRO A 107 8.65 -19.22 -6.21
CA PRO A 107 9.09 -17.84 -6.27
C PRO A 107 9.24 -17.36 -7.73
N GLY A 108 8.99 -16.08 -7.95
CA GLY A 108 9.65 -15.29 -8.99
C GLY A 108 10.17 -13.98 -8.39
N VAL A 109 11.02 -13.25 -9.10
CA VAL A 109 11.56 -11.97 -8.62
C VAL A 109 11.16 -10.84 -9.57
N VAL A 110 10.86 -9.64 -9.06
CA VAL A 110 10.78 -8.42 -9.87
C VAL A 110 11.78 -7.39 -9.35
N PHE A 111 12.53 -6.80 -10.28
CA PHE A 111 13.37 -5.62 -10.07
C PHE A 111 12.83 -4.47 -10.93
N ALA A 112 12.58 -3.32 -10.30
CA ALA A 112 12.18 -2.10 -10.99
C ALA A 112 13.39 -1.15 -11.10
N ASP A 113 13.77 -0.81 -12.32
CA ASP A 113 14.73 0.27 -12.57
C ASP A 113 14.02 1.62 -12.52
N GLU A 114 14.38 2.41 -11.51
CA GLU A 114 13.82 3.75 -11.25
C GLU A 114 14.82 4.85 -11.65
N GLY A 115 15.91 4.50 -12.34
CA GLY A 115 17.04 5.38 -12.61
C GLY A 115 16.66 6.66 -13.35
N ALA A 116 15.72 6.61 -14.29
CA ALA A 116 15.21 7.80 -14.99
C ALA A 116 14.50 8.80 -14.07
N ALA A 117 13.67 8.33 -13.13
CA ALA A 117 13.02 9.20 -12.13
C ALA A 117 14.04 9.73 -11.09
N CYS A 118 15.12 8.99 -10.85
CA CYS A 118 16.24 9.39 -9.99
C CYS A 118 17.30 10.24 -10.70
N GLY A 119 17.14 10.58 -11.99
CA GLY A 119 18.08 11.39 -12.77
C GLY A 119 19.45 10.72 -13.03
N GLN A 120 19.52 9.39 -13.01
CA GLN A 120 20.75 8.63 -13.26
C GLN A 120 21.12 8.61 -14.74
N SER A 121 22.42 8.54 -15.05
CA SER A 121 22.89 8.41 -16.44
C SER A 121 22.54 7.04 -17.03
N PRO A 122 22.47 6.90 -18.38
CA PRO A 122 22.30 5.60 -19.03
C PRO A 122 23.42 4.60 -18.67
N GLU A 123 24.63 5.08 -18.41
CA GLU A 123 25.79 4.26 -18.03
C GLU A 123 25.67 3.72 -16.60
N ASP A 124 25.28 4.57 -15.64
CA ASP A 124 25.01 4.16 -14.25
C ASP A 124 23.86 3.14 -14.19
N ARG A 125 22.79 3.38 -14.96
CA ARG A 125 21.66 2.45 -15.10
C ARG A 125 22.10 1.11 -15.69
N ALA A 126 22.86 1.13 -16.80
CA ALA A 126 23.38 -0.09 -17.43
C ALA A 126 24.27 -0.91 -16.47
N LYS A 127 25.13 -0.23 -15.69
CA LYS A 127 25.96 -0.86 -14.65
C LYS A 127 25.11 -1.46 -13.53
N THR A 128 24.17 -0.69 -12.97
CA THR A 128 23.26 -1.14 -11.90
C THR A 128 22.43 -2.34 -12.36
N LEU A 129 21.96 -2.34 -13.61
CA LEU A 129 21.26 -3.46 -14.24
C LEU A 129 22.15 -4.68 -14.48
N ALA A 130 23.45 -4.51 -14.75
CA ALA A 130 24.39 -5.62 -14.86
C ALA A 130 24.66 -6.27 -13.49
N GLU A 131 24.88 -5.46 -12.45
CA GLU A 131 25.00 -5.94 -11.05
C GLU A 131 23.71 -6.65 -10.60
N ALA A 132 22.54 -6.09 -10.92
CA ALA A 132 21.24 -6.71 -10.63
C ALA A 132 21.07 -8.07 -11.32
N LYS A 133 21.39 -8.16 -12.62
CA LYS A 133 21.32 -9.42 -13.39
C LYS A 133 22.23 -10.50 -12.80
N LEU A 134 23.44 -10.16 -12.38
CA LEU A 134 24.37 -11.12 -11.77
C LEU A 134 23.80 -11.75 -10.48
N VAL A 135 23.17 -10.95 -9.62
CA VAL A 135 22.51 -11.45 -8.39
C VAL A 135 21.31 -12.33 -8.74
N LEU A 136 20.45 -11.89 -9.68
CA LEU A 136 19.27 -12.65 -10.10
C LEU A 136 19.63 -14.01 -10.73
N GLN A 137 20.68 -14.04 -11.57
CA GLN A 137 21.24 -15.28 -12.13
C GLN A 137 21.77 -16.22 -11.03
N THR A 138 22.48 -15.67 -10.03
CA THR A 138 23.01 -16.45 -8.89
C THR A 138 21.91 -17.08 -8.04
N VAL A 139 20.76 -16.42 -7.89
CA VAL A 139 19.60 -16.94 -7.13
C VAL A 139 18.83 -18.02 -7.92
N GLY A 140 18.83 -17.96 -9.26
CA GLY A 140 18.28 -19.02 -10.11
C GLY A 140 16.75 -19.17 -10.11
N PHE A 141 16.01 -18.16 -9.63
CA PHE A 141 14.55 -18.08 -9.77
C PHE A 141 14.17 -17.42 -11.11
N PRO A 142 12.94 -17.65 -11.62
CA PRO A 142 12.37 -16.80 -12.67
C PRO A 142 12.38 -15.33 -12.23
N TRP A 143 12.89 -14.43 -13.07
CA TRP A 143 13.02 -13.01 -12.73
C TRP A 143 12.54 -12.10 -13.85
N HIS A 144 12.02 -10.95 -13.44
CA HIS A 144 11.53 -9.87 -14.29
C HIS A 144 12.33 -8.60 -13.97
N ILE A 145 12.88 -7.97 -14.99
CA ILE A 145 13.43 -6.61 -14.90
C ILE A 145 12.47 -5.73 -15.69
N VAL A 146 11.97 -4.68 -15.05
CA VAL A 146 11.09 -3.67 -15.66
C VAL A 146 11.62 -2.27 -15.39
N ALA A 147 11.48 -1.36 -16.34
CA ALA A 147 11.80 0.05 -16.19
C ALA A 147 10.57 0.83 -15.69
N LEU A 148 10.75 1.82 -14.82
CA LEU A 148 9.65 2.66 -14.35
C LEU A 148 8.95 3.38 -15.51
N GLU A 149 9.66 3.67 -16.60
CA GLU A 149 9.13 4.16 -17.88
C GLU A 149 7.97 3.32 -18.46
N GLU A 150 7.90 2.02 -18.15
CA GLU A 150 6.83 1.13 -18.63
C GLU A 150 5.45 1.51 -18.07
N VAL A 151 5.36 2.34 -17.01
CA VAL A 151 4.07 2.80 -16.48
C VAL A 151 3.21 3.51 -17.53
N PHE A 152 3.81 4.15 -18.52
CA PHE A 152 3.08 4.80 -19.61
C PHE A 152 2.40 3.83 -20.58
N GLY A 153 2.77 2.53 -20.56
CA GLY A 153 2.16 1.47 -21.37
C GLY A 153 1.19 0.56 -20.61
N LEU A 154 0.88 0.84 -19.34
CA LEU A 154 0.00 -0.01 -18.53
C LEU A 154 -1.47 0.07 -18.96
N PRO A 155 -2.27 -1.00 -18.78
CA PRO A 155 -3.71 -0.95 -19.01
C PRO A 155 -4.46 -0.37 -17.78
N PRO A 156 -5.62 0.31 -17.98
CA PRO A 156 -6.47 0.80 -16.89
C PRO A 156 -6.87 -0.26 -15.84
N SER A 157 -6.93 -1.53 -16.24
CA SER A 157 -7.21 -2.67 -15.35
C SER A 157 -6.22 -2.85 -14.19
N VAL A 158 -5.04 -2.22 -14.22
CA VAL A 158 -4.14 -2.16 -13.05
C VAL A 158 -4.82 -1.45 -11.87
N LEU A 159 -5.65 -0.43 -12.14
CA LEU A 159 -6.38 0.37 -11.15
C LEU A 159 -7.76 -0.21 -10.77
N ARG A 160 -7.95 -1.52 -10.96
CA ARG A 160 -9.17 -2.24 -10.58
C ARG A 160 -8.91 -3.21 -9.43
N CYS A 161 -9.92 -3.34 -8.56
CA CYS A 161 -9.97 -4.39 -7.55
C CYS A 161 -10.65 -5.60 -8.20
N SER A 162 -9.90 -6.66 -8.45
CA SER A 162 -10.47 -7.90 -9.00
C SER A 162 -11.30 -8.60 -7.93
N ALA A 163 -12.31 -9.38 -8.33
CA ALA A 163 -12.99 -10.27 -7.40
C ALA A 163 -11.99 -11.31 -6.84
N ARG A 164 -12.07 -11.58 -5.53
CA ARG A 164 -11.21 -12.52 -4.83
C ARG A 164 -11.97 -13.82 -4.63
N GLU A 165 -11.44 -14.96 -5.07
CA GLU A 165 -11.99 -16.25 -4.65
C GLU A 165 -11.86 -16.39 -3.12
N PRO A 166 -12.87 -16.95 -2.43
CA PRO A 166 -12.92 -16.93 -0.97
C PRO A 166 -11.72 -17.68 -0.37
N VAL A 167 -10.96 -17.00 0.49
CA VAL A 167 -9.78 -17.57 1.13
C VAL A 167 -10.20 -18.72 2.04
N GLY A 168 -9.65 -19.91 1.76
CA GLY A 168 -9.87 -21.10 2.58
C GLY A 168 -9.49 -20.87 4.05
N THR A 169 -10.31 -21.42 4.94
CA THR A 169 -10.13 -21.34 6.40
C THR A 169 -8.83 -22.02 6.86
N GLU A 170 -8.48 -21.90 8.15
CA GLU A 170 -7.28 -22.56 8.71
C GLU A 170 -7.26 -24.08 8.43
N GLY A 171 -8.43 -24.72 8.43
CA GLY A 171 -8.59 -26.13 8.03
C GLY A 171 -8.26 -26.39 6.56
N ALA A 172 -8.66 -25.50 5.65
CA ALA A 172 -8.32 -25.60 4.23
C ALA A 172 -6.82 -25.42 3.97
N TYR A 173 -6.15 -24.51 4.70
CA TYR A 173 -4.68 -24.40 4.62
C TYR A 173 -4.00 -25.70 5.04
N LYS A 174 -4.44 -26.33 6.14
CA LYS A 174 -3.89 -27.63 6.57
C LYS A 174 -4.16 -28.71 5.52
N ALA A 175 -5.40 -28.81 5.02
CA ALA A 175 -5.77 -29.79 4.00
C ALA A 175 -4.93 -29.63 2.70
N ALA A 176 -4.66 -28.39 2.27
CA ALA A 176 -3.77 -28.13 1.13
C ALA A 176 -2.31 -28.55 1.41
N VAL A 177 -1.81 -28.33 2.63
CA VAL A 177 -0.46 -28.77 3.06
C VAL A 177 -0.34 -30.29 3.12
N ASP A 178 -1.38 -30.98 3.59
CA ASP A 178 -1.41 -32.44 3.71
C ASP A 178 -1.60 -33.11 2.33
N SER A 179 -2.50 -32.57 1.49
CA SER A 179 -2.70 -33.03 0.10
C SER A 179 -1.43 -32.85 -0.75
N PHE A 180 -0.74 -31.72 -0.63
CA PHE A 180 0.53 -31.48 -1.31
C PHE A 180 1.63 -32.48 -0.88
N LEU A 181 1.64 -32.92 0.39
CA LEU A 181 2.54 -34.00 0.82
C LEU A 181 2.16 -35.32 0.16
N GLN A 182 0.88 -35.70 0.19
CA GLN A 182 0.40 -36.96 -0.39
C GLN A 182 0.75 -37.06 -1.88
N GLN A 183 0.55 -35.97 -2.65
CA GLN A 183 0.94 -35.89 -4.06
C GLN A 183 2.45 -36.09 -4.27
N HIS A 184 3.29 -35.43 -3.48
CA HIS A 184 4.75 -35.55 -3.59
C HIS A 184 5.30 -36.91 -3.12
N HIS A 185 4.62 -37.58 -2.19
CA HIS A 185 4.98 -38.92 -1.73
C HIS A 185 4.51 -40.02 -2.69
N ALA A 186 3.39 -39.80 -3.41
CA ALA A 186 2.90 -40.73 -4.44
C ALA A 186 3.75 -40.69 -5.73
N LEU A 187 4.26 -39.51 -6.11
CA LEU A 187 5.20 -39.30 -7.21
C LEU A 187 6.66 -39.44 -6.71
N GLY A 188 6.95 -40.54 -6.01
CA GLY A 188 8.10 -40.67 -5.11
C GLY A 188 9.48 -40.50 -5.77
N GLU A 189 10.16 -39.39 -5.42
CA GLU A 189 11.57 -39.02 -5.68
C GLU A 189 12.19 -39.27 -7.06
N GLU A 190 11.41 -39.62 -8.08
CA GLU A 190 11.78 -39.27 -9.45
C GLU A 190 12.01 -37.76 -9.49
N LYS A 191 13.26 -37.38 -9.81
CA LYS A 191 13.65 -35.97 -9.91
C LYS A 191 12.66 -35.29 -10.85
N GLN A 192 11.78 -34.46 -10.30
CA GLN A 192 11.07 -33.47 -11.09
C GLN A 192 12.15 -32.64 -11.77
N SER A 193 12.38 -32.97 -13.04
CA SER A 193 13.26 -32.22 -13.92
C SER A 193 12.69 -30.82 -13.89
N ARG A 194 13.39 -29.92 -13.20
CA ARG A 194 13.09 -28.48 -13.25
C ARG A 194 12.89 -28.20 -14.73
N PRO A 195 11.70 -27.77 -15.18
CA PRO A 195 11.59 -27.25 -16.53
C PRO A 195 12.67 -26.19 -16.61
N CYS A 196 13.65 -26.36 -17.51
CA CYS A 196 14.65 -25.33 -17.72
C CYS A 196 13.86 -24.04 -17.89
N PRO A 197 14.07 -23.01 -17.06
CA PRO A 197 13.28 -21.80 -17.15
C PRO A 197 13.64 -21.16 -18.48
N GLN A 198 12.88 -21.53 -19.53
CA GLN A 198 12.78 -20.81 -20.78
C GLN A 198 12.56 -19.39 -20.35
N HIS A 199 13.57 -18.53 -20.53
CA HIS A 199 13.54 -17.18 -20.00
C HIS A 199 12.20 -16.57 -20.41
N PRO A 200 11.36 -16.13 -19.46
CA PRO A 200 10.21 -15.32 -19.78
C PRO A 200 10.77 -13.95 -20.21
N GLN A 201 11.25 -13.89 -21.45
CA GLN A 201 11.52 -12.64 -22.14
C GLN A 201 10.15 -12.02 -22.41
N GLY A 202 9.61 -11.38 -21.36
CA GLY A 202 8.45 -10.51 -21.48
C GLY A 202 8.72 -9.56 -22.63
N ARG A 203 7.77 -9.44 -23.55
CA ARG A 203 7.95 -8.76 -24.85
C ARG A 203 8.21 -7.24 -24.76
N ALA A 204 8.39 -6.70 -23.56
CA ALA A 204 8.92 -5.36 -23.35
C ALA A 204 10.37 -5.31 -23.87
N GLY A 205 10.59 -4.55 -24.94
CA GLY A 205 11.93 -4.07 -25.29
C GLY A 205 12.44 -3.08 -24.23
N PRO A 206 13.68 -2.59 -24.36
CA PRO A 206 14.15 -1.48 -23.53
C PRO A 206 13.19 -0.28 -23.67
N PRO A 207 12.99 0.53 -22.59
CA PRO A 207 12.04 1.63 -22.61
C PRO A 207 12.35 2.61 -23.74
N THR A 208 11.32 3.05 -24.45
CA THR A 208 11.49 3.98 -25.58
C THR A 208 11.89 5.37 -25.06
N ALA A 209 12.69 6.10 -25.85
CA ALA A 209 13.16 7.43 -25.48
C ALA A 209 12.01 8.39 -25.09
N GLY A 210 10.87 8.29 -25.78
CA GLY A 210 9.66 9.08 -25.46
C GLY A 210 9.01 8.74 -24.12
N GLN A 211 9.09 7.48 -23.66
CA GLN A 211 8.64 7.10 -22.30
C GLN A 211 9.60 7.64 -21.23
N THR A 212 10.92 7.59 -21.48
CA THR A 212 11.91 8.20 -20.59
C THR A 212 11.71 9.71 -20.49
N GLU A 213 11.51 10.40 -21.62
CA GLU A 213 11.21 11.83 -21.65
C GLU A 213 9.88 12.16 -20.94
N ALA A 214 8.82 11.37 -21.15
CA ALA A 214 7.55 11.53 -20.44
C ALA A 214 7.72 11.38 -18.92
N LEU A 215 8.48 10.38 -18.46
CA LEU A 215 8.79 10.18 -17.05
C LEU A 215 9.61 11.34 -16.47
N SER A 216 10.62 11.83 -17.19
CA SER A 216 11.40 13.01 -16.76
C SER A 216 10.55 14.28 -16.73
N ARG A 217 9.67 14.52 -17.71
CA ARG A 217 8.74 15.67 -17.69
C ARG A 217 7.79 15.60 -16.49
N LEU A 218 7.21 14.43 -16.21
CA LEU A 218 6.39 14.20 -15.03
C LEU A 218 7.16 14.52 -13.73
N PHE A 219 8.30 13.87 -13.50
CA PHE A 219 9.06 14.06 -12.26
C PHE A 219 9.68 15.46 -12.13
N ASN A 220 9.91 16.20 -13.21
CA ASN A 220 10.33 17.59 -13.16
C ASN A 220 9.18 18.56 -12.85
N SER A 221 7.94 18.24 -13.26
CA SER A 221 6.77 19.10 -13.00
C SER A 221 6.26 19.09 -11.54
N VAL A 222 6.58 18.05 -10.77
CA VAL A 222 6.17 17.92 -9.36
C VAL A 222 6.98 18.88 -8.46
N LYS A 223 6.29 19.69 -7.65
CA LYS A 223 6.90 20.77 -6.86
C LYS A 223 7.79 20.31 -5.70
N THR A 224 7.33 19.36 -4.87
CA THR A 224 8.04 18.97 -3.63
C THR A 224 8.69 17.58 -3.73
N LEU A 225 9.77 17.35 -2.99
CA LEU A 225 10.41 16.03 -2.91
C LEU A 225 9.45 14.98 -2.32
N THR A 226 8.68 15.35 -1.28
CA THR A 226 7.63 14.50 -0.70
C THR A 226 6.64 14.00 -1.74
N ALA A 227 6.16 14.87 -2.63
CA ALA A 227 5.26 14.47 -3.70
C ALA A 227 5.94 13.57 -4.76
N LYS A 228 7.24 13.75 -5.03
CA LYS A 228 8.02 12.86 -5.91
C LYS A 228 8.21 11.47 -5.29
N GLU A 229 8.51 11.38 -4.00
CA GLU A 229 8.66 10.11 -3.27
C GLU A 229 7.34 9.32 -3.26
N GLU A 230 6.20 10.00 -3.02
CA GLU A 230 4.87 9.38 -3.03
C GLU A 230 4.40 8.99 -4.44
N LEU A 231 4.60 9.84 -5.44
CA LEU A 231 4.31 9.49 -6.84
C LEU A 231 5.15 8.29 -7.31
N LEU A 232 6.45 8.26 -6.96
CA LEU A 232 7.34 7.13 -7.23
C LEU A 232 6.84 5.84 -6.58
N GLN A 233 6.48 5.88 -5.29
CA GLN A 233 5.93 4.72 -4.59
C GLN A 233 4.62 4.24 -5.22
N THR A 234 3.73 5.15 -5.63
CA THR A 234 2.49 4.82 -6.35
C THR A 234 2.78 4.12 -7.68
N LEU A 235 3.58 4.73 -8.55
CA LEU A 235 3.89 4.22 -9.89
C LEU A 235 4.63 2.87 -9.84
N ARG A 236 5.61 2.74 -8.93
CA ARG A 236 6.28 1.46 -8.59
C ARG A 236 5.28 0.38 -8.20
N THR A 237 4.29 0.71 -7.38
CA THR A 237 3.27 -0.25 -6.91
C THR A 237 2.40 -0.72 -8.07
N HIS A 238 1.96 0.18 -8.95
CA HIS A 238 1.17 -0.18 -10.14
C HIS A 238 1.94 -1.07 -11.12
N LEU A 239 3.23 -0.78 -11.35
CA LEU A 239 4.09 -1.59 -12.21
C LEU A 239 4.28 -3.01 -11.63
N ILE A 240 4.55 -3.14 -10.33
CA ILE A 240 4.70 -4.44 -9.66
C ILE A 240 3.39 -5.24 -9.67
N LEU A 241 2.24 -4.59 -9.47
CA LEU A 241 0.91 -5.23 -9.57
C LEU A 241 0.61 -5.71 -11.00
N HIS A 242 1.02 -4.95 -12.03
CA HIS A 242 0.90 -5.39 -13.41
C HIS A 242 1.76 -6.63 -13.68
N VAL A 243 3.04 -6.62 -13.31
CA VAL A 243 3.94 -7.77 -13.45
C VAL A 243 3.40 -9.00 -12.71
N ALA A 244 2.81 -8.81 -11.52
CA ALA A 244 2.17 -9.87 -10.76
C ALA A 244 0.97 -10.48 -11.51
N ARG A 245 0.02 -9.66 -11.95
CA ARG A 245 -1.19 -10.10 -12.68
C ARG A 245 -0.84 -10.78 -14.01
N THR A 246 0.00 -10.15 -14.83
CA THR A 246 0.37 -10.63 -16.18
C THR A 246 1.04 -12.01 -16.18
N HIS A 247 1.71 -12.40 -15.09
CA HIS A 247 2.38 -13.70 -14.96
C HIS A 247 1.67 -14.68 -14.00
N GLY A 248 0.52 -14.29 -13.43
CA GLY A 248 -0.28 -15.11 -12.53
C GLY A 248 0.31 -15.31 -11.13
N TYR A 249 0.99 -14.30 -10.57
CA TYR A 249 1.43 -14.31 -9.16
C TYR A 249 0.30 -13.81 -8.25
N SER A 250 -0.25 -14.68 -7.39
CA SER A 250 -1.34 -14.31 -6.45
C SER A 250 -0.85 -13.51 -5.24
N LYS A 251 0.46 -13.57 -4.93
CA LYS A 251 1.09 -12.87 -3.79
C LYS A 251 2.31 -12.07 -4.23
N VAL A 252 2.55 -10.93 -3.57
CA VAL A 252 3.79 -10.14 -3.69
C VAL A 252 4.46 -10.02 -2.33
N MET A 253 5.67 -10.54 -2.13
CA MET A 253 6.45 -10.26 -0.91
C MET A 253 7.23 -8.95 -1.04
N THR A 254 7.16 -8.08 -0.03
CA THR A 254 8.00 -6.87 0.07
C THR A 254 9.02 -6.97 1.20
N GLY A 255 10.21 -6.39 0.97
CA GLY A 255 11.30 -6.30 1.94
C GLY A 255 11.06 -5.33 3.10
N ASP A 256 9.81 -5.11 3.50
CA ASP A 256 9.40 -4.15 4.52
C ASP A 256 9.88 -4.59 5.91
N SER A 257 10.97 -3.97 6.39
CA SER A 257 11.55 -4.23 7.72
C SER A 257 10.78 -3.50 8.82
N CYS A 258 10.85 -3.98 10.07
CA CYS A 258 10.24 -3.37 11.26
C CYS A 258 10.56 -1.86 11.37
N THR A 259 11.81 -1.48 11.11
CA THR A 259 12.24 -0.08 11.11
C THR A 259 11.62 0.72 9.96
N ARG A 260 11.56 0.16 8.74
CA ARG A 260 10.91 0.82 7.60
C ARG A 260 9.40 0.97 7.81
N LEU A 261 8.74 -0.01 8.45
CA LEU A 261 7.33 0.06 8.81
C LEU A 261 7.04 1.09 9.91
N ALA A 262 7.93 1.23 10.92
CA ALA A 262 7.82 2.28 11.92
C ALA A 262 7.98 3.69 11.32
N VAL A 263 8.89 3.88 10.35
CA VAL A 263 9.01 5.13 9.58
C VAL A 263 7.76 5.36 8.73
N LYS A 264 7.33 4.34 7.94
CA LYS A 264 6.14 4.43 7.07
C LYS A 264 4.88 4.79 7.87
N LEU A 265 4.71 4.27 9.09
CA LEU A 265 3.61 4.64 9.99
C LEU A 265 3.59 6.15 10.25
N MET A 266 4.72 6.72 10.69
CA MET A 266 4.82 8.15 11.01
C MET A 266 4.70 9.04 9.77
N THR A 267 5.28 8.63 8.63
CA THR A 267 5.12 9.33 7.35
C THR A 267 3.66 9.30 6.88
N SER A 268 2.99 8.14 6.88
CA SER A 268 1.56 8.05 6.51
C SER A 268 0.65 8.81 7.48
N LEU A 269 0.99 8.90 8.77
CA LEU A 269 0.29 9.79 9.73
C LEU A 269 0.47 11.26 9.35
N ALA A 270 1.70 11.72 9.13
CA ALA A 270 2.01 13.10 8.74
C ALA A 270 1.40 13.52 7.39
N LEU A 271 1.17 12.55 6.48
CA LEU A 271 0.48 12.73 5.20
C LEU A 271 -1.05 12.53 5.27
N GLY A 272 -1.64 12.43 6.47
CA GLY A 272 -3.09 12.33 6.66
C GLY A 272 -3.73 11.01 6.19
N ARG A 273 -2.95 9.93 6.07
CA ARG A 273 -3.43 8.58 5.67
C ARG A 273 -3.86 7.70 6.85
N GLY A 274 -4.34 8.30 7.94
CA GLY A 274 -4.67 7.61 9.19
C GLY A 274 -5.60 6.40 9.01
N ALA A 275 -6.62 6.52 8.15
CA ALA A 275 -7.59 5.46 7.87
C ALA A 275 -6.99 4.19 7.23
N PHE A 276 -5.77 4.27 6.65
CA PHE A 276 -5.19 3.19 5.84
C PHE A 276 -4.00 2.49 6.50
N LEU A 277 -3.60 2.93 7.70
CA LEU A 277 -2.39 2.44 8.39
C LEU A 277 -2.40 0.93 8.63
N ALA A 278 -3.55 0.34 8.99
CA ALA A 278 -3.71 -1.10 9.19
C ALA A 278 -3.42 -1.93 7.92
N TRP A 279 -3.66 -1.36 6.73
CA TRP A 279 -3.29 -1.95 5.44
C TRP A 279 -1.82 -1.68 5.11
N ASP A 280 -1.34 -0.46 5.38
CA ASP A 280 0.01 0.00 5.07
C ASP A 280 1.11 -0.65 5.91
N THR A 281 0.85 -1.03 7.16
CA THR A 281 1.81 -1.65 8.10
C THR A 281 1.45 -3.07 8.52
N GLY A 282 0.24 -3.54 8.21
CA GLY A 282 -0.21 -4.92 8.43
C GLY A 282 0.63 -5.97 7.70
N PHE A 283 0.46 -7.25 8.06
CA PHE A 283 1.21 -8.33 7.40
C PHE A 283 0.77 -8.50 5.94
N SER A 284 -0.53 -8.42 5.67
CA SER A 284 -1.09 -8.44 4.32
C SER A 284 -1.77 -7.14 3.95
N ASP A 285 -1.68 -6.80 2.68
CA ASP A 285 -2.39 -5.72 2.02
C ASP A 285 -3.20 -6.31 0.86
N GLU A 286 -4.52 -6.27 0.99
CA GLU A 286 -5.45 -7.05 0.16
C GLU A 286 -6.34 -6.13 -0.69
N ARG A 287 -6.01 -4.83 -0.75
CA ARG A 287 -6.82 -3.78 -1.39
C ARG A 287 -7.01 -3.96 -2.90
N HIS A 288 -6.23 -4.83 -3.53
CA HIS A 288 -6.28 -5.14 -4.98
C HIS A 288 -7.17 -6.35 -5.31
N GLY A 289 -7.57 -7.14 -4.30
CA GLY A 289 -8.39 -8.34 -4.44
C GLY A 289 -7.61 -9.59 -4.83
N ASP A 290 -7.23 -9.70 -6.10
CA ASP A 290 -6.52 -10.85 -6.68
C ASP A 290 -5.06 -10.98 -6.20
N VAL A 291 -4.34 -9.86 -6.09
CA VAL A 291 -2.94 -9.81 -5.68
C VAL A 291 -2.80 -9.27 -4.26
N VAL A 292 -2.40 -10.14 -3.33
CA VAL A 292 -2.16 -9.78 -1.93
C VAL A 292 -0.68 -9.49 -1.70
N VAL A 293 -0.35 -8.28 -1.27
CA VAL A 293 1.01 -7.92 -0.87
C VAL A 293 1.25 -8.39 0.57
N VAL A 294 2.40 -9.00 0.86
CA VAL A 294 2.73 -9.56 2.17
C VAL A 294 4.12 -9.13 2.66
N ARG A 295 4.27 -8.95 3.97
CA ARG A 295 5.44 -8.29 4.59
C ARG A 295 6.19 -9.24 5.55
N PRO A 296 6.95 -10.23 5.05
CA PRO A 296 7.58 -11.24 5.90
C PRO A 296 8.77 -10.70 6.72
N MET A 297 9.38 -9.59 6.28
CA MET A 297 10.48 -8.95 7.02
C MET A 297 10.02 -8.09 8.20
N ARG A 298 8.70 -7.98 8.45
CA ARG A 298 8.08 -7.00 9.39
C ARG A 298 8.59 -7.02 10.83
N GLU A 299 9.16 -8.13 11.30
CA GLU A 299 9.74 -8.20 12.66
C GLU A 299 11.26 -7.94 12.72
N HIS A 300 11.96 -7.83 11.58
CA HIS A 300 13.41 -7.60 11.53
C HIS A 300 13.71 -6.10 11.52
N THR A 301 14.58 -5.64 12.42
CA THR A 301 15.10 -4.27 12.43
C THR A 301 16.23 -4.11 11.41
N LEU A 302 16.48 -2.88 10.93
CA LEU A 302 17.59 -2.62 10.00
C LEU A 302 18.96 -3.00 10.60
N LYS A 303 19.13 -2.94 11.92
CA LYS A 303 20.34 -3.40 12.63
C LYS A 303 20.54 -4.91 12.51
N GLU A 304 19.47 -5.70 12.68
CA GLU A 304 19.52 -7.16 12.47
C GLU A 304 19.80 -7.50 10.99
N VAL A 305 19.14 -6.82 10.05
CA VAL A 305 19.35 -6.99 8.60
C VAL A 305 20.80 -6.72 8.21
N ALA A 306 21.36 -5.59 8.65
CA ALA A 306 22.74 -5.22 8.33
C ALA A 306 23.76 -6.24 8.86
N PHE A 307 23.57 -6.73 10.09
CA PHE A 307 24.41 -7.77 10.66
C PHE A 307 24.26 -9.12 9.94
N TYR A 308 23.05 -9.54 9.61
CA TYR A 308 22.83 -10.79 8.86
C TYR A 308 23.50 -10.73 7.48
N ASN A 309 23.25 -9.67 6.72
CA ASN A 309 23.82 -9.51 5.39
C ASN A 309 25.36 -9.51 5.43
N ARG A 310 25.98 -8.84 6.41
CA ARG A 310 27.44 -8.84 6.59
C ARG A 310 28.00 -10.19 7.07
N LEU A 311 27.31 -10.89 7.97
CA LEU A 311 27.78 -12.19 8.50
C LEU A 311 27.62 -13.35 7.51
N PHE A 312 26.67 -13.28 6.59
CA PHE A 312 26.34 -14.36 5.65
C PHE A 312 26.57 -13.97 4.18
N ALA A 313 27.29 -12.85 3.95
CA ALA A 313 27.67 -12.35 2.63
C ALA A 313 26.50 -12.23 1.63
N VAL A 314 25.33 -11.79 2.12
CA VAL A 314 24.14 -11.62 1.28
C VAL A 314 24.41 -10.51 0.27
N PRO A 315 24.33 -10.77 -1.05
CA PRO A 315 24.59 -9.76 -2.06
C PRO A 315 23.54 -8.65 -2.03
N SER A 316 23.95 -7.41 -2.25
CA SER A 316 23.06 -6.24 -2.33
C SER A 316 23.59 -5.25 -3.37
N VAL A 317 22.71 -4.74 -4.22
CA VAL A 317 23.03 -3.73 -5.23
C VAL A 317 22.65 -2.35 -4.69
N PHE A 318 23.50 -1.34 -4.89
CA PHE A 318 23.18 0.03 -4.49
C PHE A 318 22.42 0.74 -5.60
N THR A 319 21.12 0.97 -5.37
CA THR A 319 20.24 1.74 -6.26
C THR A 319 20.02 3.15 -5.68
N PRO A 320 20.49 4.22 -6.34
CA PRO A 320 20.14 5.60 -5.96
C PRO A 320 18.61 5.82 -6.02
N ALA A 321 18.03 6.34 -4.94
CA ALA A 321 16.65 6.81 -4.87
C ALA A 321 16.57 8.35 -5.04
N VAL A 322 15.38 8.89 -5.31
CA VAL A 322 15.14 10.35 -5.47
C VAL A 322 15.55 11.22 -4.27
N ASP A 323 15.69 10.60 -3.10
CA ASP A 323 16.05 11.22 -1.81
C ASP A 323 17.54 11.05 -1.45
N THR A 324 18.35 10.55 -2.38
CA THR A 324 19.80 10.27 -2.19
C THR A 324 20.59 11.58 -2.07
N LYS A 325 21.41 11.70 -1.02
CA LYS A 325 22.14 12.92 -0.62
C LYS A 325 21.25 14.13 -0.27
N ALA A 326 19.92 13.99 -0.22
CA ALA A 326 19.03 15.06 0.24
C ALA A 326 19.20 15.30 1.76
N PRO A 327 19.13 16.55 2.25
CA PRO A 327 19.23 16.85 3.68
C PRO A 327 18.03 16.32 4.48
N GLU A 328 18.19 16.13 5.80
CA GLU A 328 17.15 15.55 6.69
C GLU A 328 15.77 16.22 6.58
N LYS A 329 15.72 17.52 6.26
CA LYS A 329 14.49 18.32 6.15
C LYS A 329 13.94 18.46 4.72
N ALA A 330 14.51 17.76 3.73
CA ALA A 330 14.10 17.89 2.32
C ALA A 330 12.71 17.33 2.01
N SER A 331 12.26 16.32 2.78
CA SER A 331 10.95 15.70 2.62
C SER A 331 10.40 15.17 3.95
N ILE A 332 9.11 14.88 3.99
CA ILE A 332 8.47 14.25 5.15
C ILE A 332 9.01 12.82 5.35
N HIS A 333 9.44 12.13 4.29
CA HIS A 333 10.04 10.79 4.39
C HIS A 333 11.42 10.86 5.07
N ARG A 334 12.31 11.74 4.61
CA ARG A 334 13.63 11.97 5.24
C ARG A 334 13.50 12.46 6.69
N LEU A 335 12.56 13.37 6.96
CA LEU A 335 12.36 13.92 8.31
C LEU A 335 11.88 12.85 9.30
N MET A 336 10.89 12.03 8.91
CA MET A 336 10.37 10.95 9.76
C MET A 336 11.37 9.80 9.92
N GLU A 337 12.19 9.52 8.91
CA GLU A 337 13.29 8.57 9.00
C GLU A 337 14.35 9.04 10.00
N ALA A 338 14.83 10.28 9.86
CA ALA A 338 15.81 10.86 10.78
C ALA A 338 15.28 10.92 12.22
N PHE A 339 14.02 11.33 12.41
CA PHE A 339 13.34 11.35 13.72
C PHE A 339 13.30 9.98 14.38
N ILE A 340 12.79 8.94 13.69
CA ILE A 340 12.67 7.59 14.24
C ILE A 340 14.04 6.96 14.52
N LEU A 341 15.04 7.18 13.65
CA LEU A 341 16.39 6.67 13.87
C LEU A 341 17.09 7.38 15.06
N ARG A 342 16.91 8.69 15.21
CA ARG A 342 17.44 9.49 16.33
C ARG A 342 16.83 9.06 17.67
N LEU A 343 15.50 8.88 17.73
CA LEU A 343 14.82 8.32 18.91
C LEU A 343 15.20 6.86 19.20
N GLN A 344 15.47 6.05 18.19
CA GLN A 344 15.91 4.65 18.36
C GLN A 344 17.36 4.53 18.86
N ALA A 345 18.20 5.54 18.61
CA ALA A 345 19.55 5.62 19.16
C ALA A 345 19.54 6.01 20.66
N GLN A 346 18.66 6.92 21.05
CA GLN A 346 18.47 7.35 22.45
C GLN A 346 17.71 6.30 23.28
N PHE A 347 16.66 5.70 22.71
CA PHE A 347 15.76 4.76 23.38
C PHE A 347 15.67 3.44 22.59
N PRO A 348 16.41 2.38 22.99
CA PRO A 348 16.56 1.14 22.19
C PRO A 348 15.28 0.33 21.89
N SER A 349 14.14 0.72 22.45
CA SER A 349 12.83 0.07 22.21
C SER A 349 11.92 0.83 21.24
N THR A 350 12.23 2.06 20.84
CA THR A 350 11.33 2.96 20.07
C THR A 350 10.68 2.29 18.87
N VAL A 351 11.47 1.73 17.94
CA VAL A 351 10.97 1.08 16.72
C VAL A 351 10.03 -0.07 17.07
N SER A 352 10.36 -0.88 18.07
CA SER A 352 9.48 -1.97 18.51
C SER A 352 8.20 -1.47 19.17
N THR A 353 8.22 -0.38 19.94
CA THR A 353 7.02 0.20 20.55
C THR A 353 6.09 0.78 19.49
N VAL A 354 6.62 1.64 18.60
CA VAL A 354 5.87 2.23 17.47
C VAL A 354 5.26 1.12 16.59
N TYR A 355 6.05 0.09 16.28
CA TYR A 355 5.57 -1.03 15.47
C TYR A 355 4.51 -1.90 16.18
N ARG A 356 4.69 -2.26 17.45
CA ARG A 356 3.68 -3.01 18.24
C ARG A 356 2.39 -2.20 18.45
N THR A 357 2.45 -0.86 18.46
CA THR A 357 1.25 -0.02 18.42
C THR A 357 0.55 -0.14 17.06
N SER A 358 1.29 -0.15 15.95
CA SER A 358 0.68 -0.35 14.62
C SER A 358 0.03 -1.72 14.43
N GLU A 359 0.52 -2.77 15.10
CA GLU A 359 -0.12 -4.09 15.10
C GLU A 359 -1.49 -4.13 15.81
N LYS A 360 -1.82 -3.12 16.62
CA LYS A 360 -3.16 -2.98 17.26
C LYS A 360 -4.17 -2.31 16.34
N LEU A 361 -3.75 -1.74 15.21
CA LEU A 361 -4.64 -1.08 14.26
C LEU A 361 -5.39 -2.16 13.46
N VAL A 362 -6.68 -2.30 13.75
CA VAL A 362 -7.56 -3.23 13.04
C VAL A 362 -7.83 -2.69 11.64
N LYS A 363 -7.81 -3.57 10.64
CA LYS A 363 -8.42 -3.27 9.32
C LYS A 363 -9.92 -3.21 9.54
N ALA A 364 -10.48 -2.02 9.71
CA ALA A 364 -11.90 -1.84 10.04
C ALA A 364 -12.79 -2.64 9.06
N PRO A 365 -13.53 -3.66 9.53
CA PRO A 365 -14.71 -4.12 8.84
C PRO A 365 -15.72 -2.97 8.90
N ARG A 366 -16.39 -2.65 7.79
CA ARG A 366 -17.68 -1.96 7.89
C ARG A 366 -18.71 -3.05 8.17
N ASP A 367 -18.97 -3.27 9.45
CA ASP A 367 -19.98 -4.21 9.92
C ASP A 367 -21.33 -3.85 9.28
N GLY A 368 -21.84 -4.75 8.43
CA GLY A 368 -23.04 -4.55 7.60
C GLY A 368 -22.90 -5.03 6.16
N CYS A 369 -21.72 -4.90 5.54
CA CYS A 369 -21.56 -5.20 4.10
C CYS A 369 -21.17 -6.65 3.78
N ALA A 370 -22.03 -7.61 4.15
CA ALA A 370 -21.94 -9.00 3.67
C ALA A 370 -22.57 -9.20 2.28
N ALA A 371 -23.32 -8.21 1.77
CA ALA A 371 -24.04 -8.25 0.49
C ALA A 371 -24.01 -6.93 -0.31
N GLY A 372 -23.16 -5.98 0.08
CA GLY A 372 -23.01 -4.68 -0.61
C GLY A 372 -21.84 -4.67 -1.60
N SER A 373 -21.90 -3.79 -2.60
CA SER A 373 -20.75 -3.54 -3.47
C SER A 373 -19.58 -2.92 -2.67
N PRO A 374 -18.32 -3.21 -3.03
CA PRO A 374 -17.18 -2.58 -2.35
C PRO A 374 -17.15 -1.08 -2.67
N GLY A 375 -17.36 -0.25 -1.64
CA GLY A 375 -17.42 1.20 -1.75
C GLY A 375 -16.24 1.86 -2.48
N PRO A 376 -16.41 3.13 -2.92
CA PRO A 376 -15.53 3.79 -3.88
C PRO A 376 -14.05 3.77 -3.42
N ARG A 377 -13.13 3.68 -4.38
CA ARG A 377 -11.69 3.49 -4.11
C ARG A 377 -10.84 4.59 -4.73
N CYS A 378 -9.82 5.02 -4.00
CA CYS A 378 -8.85 6.00 -4.47
C CYS A 378 -8.21 5.56 -5.79
N LEU A 379 -8.32 6.40 -6.82
CA LEU A 379 -7.75 6.17 -8.15
C LEU A 379 -6.25 5.87 -8.12
N LEU A 380 -5.48 6.53 -7.24
CA LEU A 380 -4.01 6.40 -7.18
C LEU A 380 -3.46 5.40 -6.16
N CYS A 381 -4.22 4.96 -5.16
CA CYS A 381 -3.67 4.08 -4.11
C CYS A 381 -4.59 2.92 -3.68
N MET A 382 -5.74 2.76 -4.35
CA MET A 382 -6.71 1.66 -4.19
C MET A 382 -7.28 1.43 -2.78
N CYS A 383 -6.94 2.29 -1.81
CA CYS A 383 -7.64 2.43 -0.54
C CYS A 383 -9.12 2.72 -0.78
N ALA A 384 -10.00 2.25 0.11
CA ALA A 384 -11.37 2.76 0.17
C ALA A 384 -11.35 4.28 0.40
N LEU A 385 -12.29 5.00 -0.22
CA LEU A 385 -12.59 6.39 0.09
C LEU A 385 -13.55 6.41 1.27
N ASP A 386 -13.28 7.28 2.24
CA ASP A 386 -14.10 7.47 3.42
C ASP A 386 -15.07 8.62 3.15
N VAL A 387 -16.15 8.31 2.42
CA VAL A 387 -17.13 9.28 1.90
C VAL A 387 -18.29 9.50 2.88
N ASP A 388 -18.28 8.81 4.01
CA ASP A 388 -19.37 8.80 4.99
C ASP A 388 -19.34 10.09 5.81
N THR A 389 -20.11 11.08 5.36
CA THR A 389 -20.11 12.45 5.89
C THR A 389 -20.66 12.61 7.32
N ALA A 390 -21.27 11.56 7.88
CA ALA A 390 -21.95 11.62 9.18
C ALA A 390 -21.03 11.41 10.40
N ASP A 391 -20.08 10.46 10.33
CA ASP A 391 -19.29 9.99 11.49
C ASP A 391 -17.78 9.82 11.23
N SER A 392 -17.29 10.22 10.04
CA SER A 392 -15.88 10.07 9.69
C SER A 392 -14.98 11.07 10.43
N ALA A 393 -14.34 10.61 11.50
CA ALA A 393 -13.24 11.29 12.21
C ALA A 393 -11.94 11.36 11.37
N THR A 394 -12.04 11.50 10.05
CA THR A 394 -10.94 11.60 9.10
C THR A 394 -10.84 13.00 8.51
N ALA A 395 -9.65 13.37 8.01
CA ALA A 395 -9.42 14.66 7.36
C ALA A 395 -10.23 14.88 6.06
N PHE A 396 -10.97 13.87 5.61
CA PHE A 396 -11.90 13.96 4.48
C PHE A 396 -13.27 14.47 4.94
N GLY A 397 -13.90 13.80 5.91
CA GLY A 397 -15.20 14.21 6.49
C GLY A 397 -15.18 15.64 7.03
N ALA A 398 -14.10 16.01 7.73
CA ALA A 398 -13.89 17.38 8.23
C ALA A 398 -13.76 18.45 7.13
N GLN A 399 -13.49 18.06 5.87
CA GLN A 399 -13.43 18.98 4.72
C GLN A 399 -14.72 18.97 3.90
N THR A 400 -15.39 17.83 3.73
CA THR A 400 -16.67 17.78 3.00
C THR A 400 -17.82 18.37 3.79
N SER A 401 -17.82 18.22 5.13
CA SER A 401 -18.84 18.78 6.04
C SER A 401 -18.84 20.33 6.08
N SER A 402 -17.84 21.00 5.50
CA SER A 402 -17.76 22.47 5.50
C SER A 402 -18.42 23.17 4.30
N GLN A 403 -18.99 22.43 3.34
CA GLN A 403 -19.38 23.03 2.03
C GLN A 403 -20.88 23.29 1.80
N LEU A 404 -21.82 22.72 2.56
CA LEU A 404 -23.26 23.08 2.48
C LEU A 404 -24.02 22.80 3.80
N PRO A 405 -25.06 23.58 4.15
CA PRO A 405 -25.28 25.00 3.83
C PRO A 405 -25.60 25.87 5.06
N GLN A 406 -25.71 27.17 4.82
CA GLN A 406 -25.91 28.26 5.79
C GLN A 406 -26.93 28.00 6.93
N THR A 407 -26.49 28.19 8.18
CA THR A 407 -27.40 28.49 9.30
C THR A 407 -28.11 29.83 9.05
N GLN A 408 -29.37 29.93 9.45
CA GLN A 408 -30.21 31.11 9.25
C GLN A 408 -29.61 32.37 9.92
N PRO A 409 -29.75 33.57 9.31
CA PRO A 409 -29.35 34.82 9.95
C PRO A 409 -30.30 35.16 11.12
N PRO A 410 -29.79 35.61 12.27
CA PRO A 410 -30.63 36.19 13.32
C PRO A 410 -31.24 37.53 12.87
N VAL A 411 -32.38 37.88 13.46
CA VAL A 411 -33.10 39.13 13.21
C VAL A 411 -32.34 40.32 13.82
N ALA A 412 -32.62 41.53 13.32
CA ALA A 412 -32.04 42.83 13.69
C ALA A 412 -31.91 43.06 15.22
N GLU A 413 -31.04 43.95 15.71
CA GLU A 413 -31.12 45.42 15.51
C GLU A 413 -29.86 46.07 14.87
N ALA A 414 -29.84 47.41 14.80
CA ALA A 414 -29.01 48.17 13.85
C ALA A 414 -28.00 49.12 14.52
N GLU A 415 -26.91 49.43 13.80
CA GLU A 415 -26.54 50.80 13.38
C GLU A 415 -25.41 50.78 12.31
N ALA A 416 -25.28 51.84 11.51
CA ALA A 416 -24.27 51.97 10.45
C ALA A 416 -23.90 53.43 10.16
N PRO A 417 -22.61 53.71 9.86
CA PRO A 417 -22.24 54.29 8.54
C PRO A 417 -20.85 53.82 8.03
N THR A 418 -20.43 53.84 6.75
CA THR A 418 -21.07 54.01 5.40
C THR A 418 -20.19 53.19 4.38
N VAL A 419 -19.72 53.48 3.14
CA VAL A 419 -19.72 54.59 2.15
C VAL A 419 -19.57 54.02 0.71
N SER A 420 -20.58 54.17 -0.17
CA SER A 420 -20.51 54.04 -1.65
C SER A 420 -20.15 52.64 -2.26
N CYS A 421 -20.53 52.25 -3.48
CA CYS A 421 -21.08 53.01 -4.62
C CYS A 421 -22.10 52.19 -5.47
N CYS A 422 -22.77 52.87 -6.41
CA CYS A 422 -23.88 52.48 -7.30
C CYS A 422 -23.76 51.11 -8.03
N ARG A 423 -24.81 50.34 -8.38
CA ARG A 423 -26.08 50.63 -9.12
C ARG A 423 -25.85 51.22 -10.53
N SER A 424 -26.58 50.88 -11.59
CA SER A 424 -27.63 49.86 -11.83
C SER A 424 -27.67 49.52 -13.33
N GLY A 425 -28.22 48.36 -13.72
CA GLY A 425 -28.43 47.98 -15.12
C GLY A 425 -29.42 46.82 -15.27
N MET A 426 -30.71 47.13 -15.45
CA MET A 426 -31.75 46.11 -15.57
C MET A 426 -31.79 45.52 -16.98
N GLY A 427 -31.48 44.23 -17.10
CA GLY A 427 -31.71 43.39 -18.27
C GLY A 427 -32.17 42.01 -17.83
N ARG A 428 -33.07 41.38 -18.59
CA ARG A 428 -33.48 39.98 -18.34
C ARG A 428 -32.28 39.07 -18.59
N ALA A 429 -31.59 38.65 -17.53
CA ALA A 429 -30.71 37.50 -17.62
C ALA A 429 -31.55 36.27 -17.96
N GLN A 430 -31.24 35.63 -19.09
CA GLN A 430 -31.83 34.34 -19.44
C GLN A 430 -31.42 33.28 -18.42
N HIS A 431 -32.16 32.18 -18.40
CA HIS A 431 -31.77 30.93 -17.74
C HIS A 431 -30.55 30.34 -18.47
N CYS A 432 -29.38 30.95 -18.26
CA CYS A 432 -28.11 30.47 -18.77
C CYS A 432 -27.75 29.19 -18.00
N CYS A 433 -28.19 28.06 -18.55
CA CYS A 433 -27.56 26.77 -18.26
C CYS A 433 -26.08 26.93 -18.60
N ARG A 434 -25.23 27.14 -17.58
CA ARG A 434 -23.84 26.72 -17.71
C ARG A 434 -23.90 25.21 -17.85
N MET A 435 -23.58 24.74 -19.05
CA MET A 435 -22.87 23.48 -19.16
C MET A 435 -21.63 23.67 -18.27
N GLU A 436 -21.55 22.94 -17.17
CA GLU A 436 -20.29 22.86 -16.43
C GLU A 436 -19.25 22.30 -17.41
N GLU A 437 -18.18 23.06 -17.66
CA GLU A 437 -17.09 22.52 -18.48
C GLU A 437 -16.46 21.37 -17.70
N ASP A 438 -16.48 20.18 -18.32
CA ASP A 438 -16.00 18.91 -17.76
C ASP A 438 -14.49 18.99 -17.45
N ASP A 439 -14.14 19.54 -16.28
CA ASP A 439 -12.77 19.66 -15.83
C ASP A 439 -12.22 18.26 -15.46
N PRO A 440 -11.29 17.69 -16.25
CA PRO A 440 -10.71 16.40 -15.93
C PRO A 440 -9.94 16.44 -14.61
N ARG A 441 -9.53 17.63 -14.14
CA ARG A 441 -8.82 17.82 -12.88
C ARG A 441 -9.74 17.74 -11.66
N ALA A 442 -10.96 18.28 -11.73
CA ALA A 442 -12.00 18.08 -10.73
C ALA A 442 -12.32 16.58 -10.56
N ARG A 443 -12.69 15.89 -11.66
CA ARG A 443 -13.02 14.45 -11.65
C ARG A 443 -11.90 13.57 -11.12
N VAL A 444 -10.64 13.84 -11.50
CA VAL A 444 -9.48 13.13 -10.94
C VAL A 444 -9.32 13.42 -9.45
N ILE A 445 -9.46 14.67 -8.99
CA ILE A 445 -9.32 15.02 -7.56
C ILE A 445 -10.43 14.37 -6.71
N GLU A 446 -11.67 14.34 -7.21
CA GLU A 446 -12.82 13.75 -6.53
C GLU A 446 -12.57 12.28 -6.18
N GLN A 447 -12.08 11.51 -7.15
CA GLN A 447 -11.76 10.08 -7.00
C GLN A 447 -10.51 9.76 -6.14
N LEU A 448 -9.94 10.74 -5.42
CA LEU A 448 -8.76 10.55 -4.58
C LEU A 448 -9.02 10.71 -3.09
N CYS A 449 -8.35 9.88 -2.29
CA CYS A 449 -8.28 10.05 -0.84
C CYS A 449 -7.39 11.25 -0.47
N TYR A 450 -7.56 11.79 0.74
CA TYR A 450 -6.88 13.00 1.23
C TYR A 450 -5.37 13.04 0.92
N GLY A 451 -4.60 12.00 1.29
CA GLY A 451 -3.16 11.97 1.07
C GLY A 451 -2.77 12.02 -0.41
N CYS A 452 -3.53 11.39 -1.30
CA CYS A 452 -3.31 11.49 -2.74
C CYS A 452 -3.75 12.85 -3.31
N ARG A 453 -4.82 13.47 -2.77
CA ARG A 453 -5.17 14.87 -3.09
C ARG A 453 -4.06 15.84 -2.70
N VAL A 454 -3.36 15.62 -1.59
CA VAL A 454 -2.18 16.42 -1.19
C VAL A 454 -1.05 16.25 -2.21
N THR A 455 -0.66 15.02 -2.55
CA THR A 455 0.36 14.75 -3.60
C THR A 455 0.01 15.41 -4.93
N MET A 456 -1.26 15.38 -5.34
CA MET A 456 -1.71 15.94 -6.62
C MET A 456 -1.86 17.47 -6.64
N LYS A 457 -1.87 18.16 -5.49
CA LYS A 457 -1.76 19.64 -5.43
C LYS A 457 -0.36 20.14 -5.80
N ASP A 458 0.65 19.29 -5.63
CA ASP A 458 2.03 19.56 -6.07
C ASP A 458 2.27 19.26 -7.56
N LEU A 459 1.29 18.70 -8.27
CA LEU A 459 1.31 18.54 -9.72
C LEU A 459 0.48 19.67 -10.39
N PRO A 460 1.09 20.50 -11.26
CA PRO A 460 0.42 21.67 -11.83
C PRO A 460 -0.59 21.32 -12.94
N SER A 461 -0.25 20.37 -13.83
CA SER A 461 -1.13 19.86 -14.89
C SER A 461 -1.21 18.33 -14.86
N LEU A 462 -2.29 17.76 -15.41
CA LEU A 462 -2.46 16.32 -15.51
C LEU A 462 -1.78 15.69 -16.74
N ASP A 463 -1.46 16.47 -17.78
CA ASP A 463 -0.87 15.98 -19.04
C ASP A 463 0.36 15.07 -18.90
N PRO A 464 1.27 15.27 -17.91
CA PRO A 464 2.42 14.39 -17.73
C PRO A 464 2.09 13.02 -17.09
N LEU A 465 0.85 12.78 -16.64
CA LEU A 465 0.48 11.53 -15.98
C LEU A 465 0.39 10.37 -16.97
N PRO A 466 0.73 9.13 -16.54
CA PRO A 466 0.50 7.94 -17.33
C PRO A 466 -0.98 7.79 -17.78
N PRO A 467 -1.26 7.60 -19.08
CA PRO A 467 -2.62 7.63 -19.63
C PRO A 467 -3.63 6.71 -18.95
N TYR A 468 -3.19 5.56 -18.42
CA TYR A 468 -4.07 4.60 -17.73
C TYR A 468 -4.77 5.17 -16.49
N ILE A 469 -4.18 6.18 -15.85
CA ILE A 469 -4.74 6.86 -14.68
C ILE A 469 -5.94 7.72 -15.11
N LEU A 470 -5.77 8.49 -16.17
CA LEU A 470 -6.82 9.35 -16.73
C LEU A 470 -7.93 8.52 -17.38
N ALA A 471 -7.57 7.47 -18.11
CA ALA A 471 -8.52 6.55 -18.72
C ALA A 471 -9.36 5.78 -17.69
N GLU A 472 -8.78 5.30 -16.58
CA GLU A 472 -9.60 4.68 -15.52
C GLU A 472 -10.44 5.74 -14.79
N ALA A 473 -9.97 6.97 -14.60
CA ALA A 473 -10.77 8.05 -14.01
C ALA A 473 -12.04 8.31 -14.84
N GLN A 474 -11.88 8.45 -16.16
CA GLN A 474 -12.98 8.63 -17.10
C GLN A 474 -13.95 7.42 -17.07
N LEU A 475 -13.44 6.19 -17.12
CA LEU A 475 -14.24 4.96 -17.06
C LEU A 475 -14.96 4.74 -15.71
N ARG A 476 -14.52 5.41 -14.65
CA ARG A 476 -15.19 5.41 -13.34
C ARG A 476 -16.28 6.46 -13.26
N SER A 477 -16.04 7.66 -13.78
CA SER A 477 -17.09 8.69 -13.92
C SER A 477 -18.21 8.18 -14.84
N GLN A 478 -17.88 7.68 -16.03
CA GLN A 478 -18.86 7.09 -16.98
C GLN A 478 -19.67 5.92 -16.39
N ARG A 479 -19.09 5.17 -15.44
CA ARG A 479 -19.85 4.13 -14.73
C ARG A 479 -20.78 4.72 -13.67
N ALA A 480 -20.33 5.72 -12.91
CA ALA A 480 -21.19 6.40 -11.93
C ALA A 480 -22.34 7.15 -12.62
N GLU A 481 -22.06 7.81 -13.75
CA GLU A 481 -23.03 8.44 -14.66
C GLU A 481 -24.09 7.39 -15.08
N ALA A 482 -23.68 6.26 -15.64
CA ALA A 482 -24.61 5.19 -16.05
C ALA A 482 -25.32 4.47 -14.89
N GLU A 483 -24.66 4.28 -13.74
CA GLU A 483 -25.28 3.72 -12.53
C GLU A 483 -26.36 4.66 -11.97
N GLN A 484 -26.16 5.99 -12.07
CA GLN A 484 -27.16 7.00 -11.73
C GLN A 484 -28.32 7.02 -12.74
N GLU A 485 -28.06 7.07 -14.05
CA GLU A 485 -29.09 6.99 -15.09
C GLU A 485 -29.99 5.75 -14.92
N ILE A 486 -29.39 4.58 -14.68
CA ILE A 486 -30.12 3.34 -14.42
C ILE A 486 -30.99 3.46 -13.15
N GLN A 487 -30.47 4.06 -12.08
CA GLN A 487 -31.23 4.21 -10.84
C GLN A 487 -32.36 5.23 -10.96
N GLU A 488 -32.17 6.31 -11.71
CA GLU A 488 -33.23 7.28 -12.04
C GLU A 488 -34.34 6.63 -12.89
N CYS A 489 -33.98 5.89 -13.96
CA CYS A 489 -34.95 5.12 -14.73
C CYS A 489 -35.71 4.07 -13.91
N LEU A 490 -35.06 3.42 -12.93
CA LEU A 490 -35.71 2.46 -12.03
C LEU A 490 -36.67 3.13 -11.05
N LEU A 491 -36.40 4.36 -10.62
CA LEU A 491 -37.30 5.16 -9.78
C LEU A 491 -38.50 5.66 -10.59
N GLU A 492 -38.28 6.23 -11.78
CA GLU A 492 -39.36 6.64 -12.69
C GLU A 492 -40.29 5.48 -13.06
N ALA A 493 -39.74 4.29 -13.31
CA ALA A 493 -40.54 3.08 -13.56
C ALA A 493 -41.36 2.61 -12.34
N HIS A 494 -40.97 3.00 -11.13
CA HIS A 494 -41.70 2.72 -9.90
C HIS A 494 -42.82 3.76 -9.66
N GLU A 495 -42.55 5.04 -9.91
CA GLU A 495 -43.56 6.11 -9.82
C GLU A 495 -44.60 6.02 -10.95
N GLY A 496 -44.18 5.63 -12.16
CA GLY A 496 -45.05 5.41 -13.31
C GLY A 496 -46.07 4.27 -13.15
N ARG A 497 -45.93 3.42 -12.11
CA ARG A 497 -46.94 2.42 -11.71
C ARG A 497 -47.96 2.96 -10.69
N ALA A 498 -47.81 4.19 -10.19
CA ALA A 498 -48.56 4.71 -9.05
C ALA A 498 -49.81 5.55 -9.39
N ARG A 499 -50.24 5.61 -10.67
CA ARG A 499 -51.55 6.12 -11.17
C ARG A 499 -51.69 5.81 -12.67
N PRO A 500 -52.90 5.88 -13.30
CA PRO A 500 -54.17 6.44 -12.80
C PRO A 500 -55.31 5.41 -12.68
N GLY A 501 -56.43 5.83 -12.05
CA GLY A 501 -57.65 5.03 -12.00
C GLY A 501 -58.66 5.50 -10.96
N ALA A 502 -59.40 6.58 -11.24
CA ALA A 502 -60.49 7.05 -10.38
C ALA A 502 -61.81 7.09 -11.16
N THR A 503 -62.67 6.08 -10.93
CA THR A 503 -64.07 6.06 -11.36
C THR A 503 -64.92 5.40 -10.29
N SER A 504 -66.01 6.06 -9.91
CA SER A 504 -66.94 5.66 -8.85
C SER A 504 -67.96 4.61 -9.30
N ALA A 505 -68.29 3.69 -8.41
CA ALA A 505 -69.56 2.96 -8.42
C ALA A 505 -69.94 2.58 -6.98
N GLU A 506 -71.08 3.06 -6.50
CA GLU A 506 -71.75 2.57 -5.28
C GLU A 506 -72.71 1.44 -5.66
N GLN A 507 -72.86 0.40 -4.82
CA GLN A 507 -74.17 -0.14 -4.46
C GLN A 507 -74.08 -1.03 -3.19
N GLU A 508 -75.15 -0.96 -2.41
CA GLU A 508 -75.52 -1.60 -1.13
C GLU A 508 -75.28 -3.12 -0.96
N GLY A 509 -75.35 -3.62 0.29
CA GLY A 509 -75.91 -4.98 0.52
C GLY A 509 -75.58 -5.78 1.80
N ALA A 510 -76.33 -5.54 2.89
CA ALA A 510 -76.79 -6.50 3.92
C ALA A 510 -75.87 -7.59 4.58
N ASP A 511 -75.75 -7.46 5.91
CA ASP A 511 -75.94 -8.45 7.01
C ASP A 511 -75.72 -9.97 6.78
N GLY A 512 -74.99 -10.63 7.69
CA GLY A 512 -74.75 -12.09 7.69
C GLY A 512 -74.01 -12.59 8.94
N ARG A 513 -74.68 -13.36 9.80
CA ARG A 513 -74.18 -13.80 11.12
C ARG A 513 -73.34 -15.09 11.08
N VAL A 514 -72.34 -15.15 11.98
CA VAL A 514 -71.93 -16.29 12.83
C VAL A 514 -71.80 -17.70 12.20
N ALA A 515 -70.57 -18.24 12.25
CA ALA A 515 -70.30 -19.63 12.65
C ALA A 515 -68.85 -19.79 13.12
N CYS A 516 -68.60 -20.74 14.03
CA CYS A 516 -67.27 -21.29 14.30
C CYS A 516 -66.99 -22.46 13.35
N ASP A 517 -65.72 -22.76 13.02
CA ASP A 517 -65.05 -23.94 13.58
C ASP A 517 -63.64 -24.21 13.02
N HIS A 518 -62.81 -24.78 13.89
CA HIS A 518 -61.55 -25.50 13.62
C HIS A 518 -61.88 -27.03 13.65
N PRO A 519 -60.95 -27.99 13.46
CA PRO A 519 -59.53 -27.92 13.08
C PRO A 519 -59.14 -29.00 12.00
N PHE A 520 -57.82 -29.22 11.84
CA PHE A 520 -57.14 -30.32 11.12
C PHE A 520 -57.17 -30.27 9.58
N VAL A 521 -56.14 -30.76 8.87
CA VAL A 521 -54.87 -31.41 9.31
C VAL A 521 -53.68 -30.49 9.04
#